data_AF-A0A920L8X7-F1
#
_entry.id   AF-A0A920L8X7-F1
#
_cell.length_a   1.000
_cell.length_b   1.000
_cell.length_c   1.000
_cell.angle_alpha   90.00
_cell.angle_beta   90.00
_cell.angle_gamma   90.00
#
_symmetry.space_group_name_H-M   'P 1'
#
loop_
_entity.id
_entity.type
_entity.pdbx_description
1 polymer ?
#
loop_
_entity_poly.entity_id
_entity_poly.type
_entity_poly.pdbx_seq_one_letter_code
_entity_poly.pdbx_strand_id
1 'polypeptide(L)'
;MISVSKESNNLVQDLIDNFETYNINLLKGFDDCTIIDAGINCPGSIECGRVVSEICLGGLGRVHLLNTFQSKSWPFSIHVNTKHPVISCLGSQYAGWNLKSNLKSEKFQALGSGPARALAQKEEIFDHINYKDKFSRTALVMEVDSIPPEDVVKKIIQDTGVEGKNLTIIITPTTSIVGNIQVVSRVLEVALHKSHELGFDLSKILDGVWKRTYTSKFQ
;
A
#
# COMPACT_ATOMS: atom_id res chain seq x y z
N MET A 1 -16.99 -5.17 12.70
CA MET A 1 -15.60 -4.68 12.49
C MET A 1 -15.43 -4.46 11.00
N ILE A 2 -14.86 -3.33 10.60
CA ILE A 2 -14.60 -3.01 9.19
C ILE A 2 -13.44 -3.88 8.68
N SER A 3 -13.42 -4.23 7.40
CA SER A 3 -12.39 -5.09 6.80
C SER A 3 -11.66 -4.31 5.70
N VAL A 4 -10.39 -3.97 5.94
CA VAL A 4 -9.56 -3.26 4.97
C VAL A 4 -9.30 -4.09 3.72
N SER A 5 -9.22 -5.42 3.83
CA SER A 5 -9.12 -6.33 2.70
C SER A 5 -10.38 -6.36 1.87
N LYS A 6 -11.56 -6.42 2.51
CA LYS A 6 -12.83 -6.40 1.77
C LYS A 6 -13.06 -5.08 1.05
N GLU A 7 -12.86 -3.95 1.74
CA GLU A 7 -13.13 -2.62 1.18
C GLU A 7 -12.14 -2.25 0.07
N SER A 8 -10.86 -2.65 0.19
CA SER A 8 -9.85 -2.44 -0.86
C SER A 8 -9.99 -3.38 -2.06
N ASN A 9 -10.68 -4.52 -1.92
CA ASN A 9 -10.75 -5.54 -2.98
C ASN A 9 -11.35 -5.03 -4.30
N ASN A 10 -12.32 -4.10 -4.24
CA ASN A 10 -12.90 -3.53 -5.45
C ASN A 10 -11.88 -2.69 -6.23
N LEU A 11 -10.99 -1.98 -5.53
CA LEU A 11 -9.91 -1.20 -6.13
C LEU A 11 -8.84 -2.11 -6.75
N VAL A 12 -8.54 -3.22 -6.07
CA VAL A 12 -7.61 -4.24 -6.60
C VAL A 12 -8.18 -4.86 -7.87
N GLN A 13 -9.47 -5.23 -7.86
CA GLN A 13 -10.12 -5.80 -9.03
C GLN A 13 -10.17 -4.81 -10.20
N ASP A 14 -10.43 -3.53 -9.92
CA ASP A 14 -10.40 -2.46 -10.93
C ASP A 14 -9.03 -2.33 -11.60
N LEU A 15 -7.93 -2.40 -10.84
CA LEU A 15 -6.58 -2.44 -11.42
C LEU A 15 -6.35 -3.65 -12.33
N ILE A 16 -6.88 -4.83 -11.94
CA ILE A 16 -6.74 -6.07 -12.72
C ILE A 16 -7.57 -5.99 -14.01
N ASP A 17 -8.82 -5.57 -13.91
CA ASP A 17 -9.75 -5.52 -15.04
C ASP A 17 -9.35 -4.45 -16.07
N ASN A 18 -8.72 -3.36 -15.61
CA ASN A 18 -8.36 -2.20 -16.43
C ASN A 18 -6.83 -2.00 -16.56
N PHE A 19 -6.03 -3.06 -16.44
CA PHE A 19 -4.57 -2.98 -16.36
C PHE A 19 -3.93 -2.20 -17.54
N GLU A 20 -4.45 -2.35 -18.75
CA GLU A 20 -3.99 -1.60 -19.93
C GLU A 20 -4.22 -0.09 -19.79
N THR A 21 -5.39 0.31 -19.27
CA THR A 21 -5.73 1.73 -19.03
C THR A 21 -4.82 2.34 -17.96
N TYR A 22 -4.41 1.53 -16.99
CA TYR A 22 -3.48 1.94 -15.93
C TYR A 22 -2.01 1.93 -16.35
N ASN A 23 -1.69 1.40 -17.53
CA ASN A 23 -0.32 1.13 -18.01
C ASN A 23 0.50 0.27 -17.03
N ILE A 24 -0.11 -0.78 -16.49
CA ILE A 24 0.53 -1.73 -15.57
C ILE A 24 0.56 -3.14 -16.19
N ASN A 25 1.43 -4.01 -15.71
CA ASN A 25 1.51 -5.40 -16.17
C ASN A 25 0.96 -6.37 -15.12
N LEU A 26 0.28 -7.42 -15.58
CA LEU A 26 -0.17 -8.53 -14.74
C LEU A 26 0.72 -9.75 -14.96
N LEU A 27 1.21 -10.31 -13.86
CA LEU A 27 2.05 -11.51 -13.83
C LEU A 27 1.42 -12.54 -12.88
N LYS A 28 1.68 -13.83 -13.16
CA LYS A 28 1.38 -14.90 -12.21
C LYS A 28 2.61 -15.19 -11.36
N GLY A 29 2.42 -15.22 -10.05
CA GLY A 29 3.43 -15.65 -9.08
C GLY A 29 3.20 -17.07 -8.60
N PHE A 30 3.90 -17.42 -7.51
CA PHE A 30 3.75 -18.71 -6.84
C PHE A 30 2.30 -18.93 -6.35
N ASP A 31 1.82 -20.19 -6.44
CA ASP A 31 0.46 -20.59 -6.04
C ASP A 31 -0.67 -19.76 -6.72
N ASP A 32 -0.46 -19.41 -8.00
CA ASP A 32 -1.38 -18.61 -8.80
C ASP A 32 -1.69 -17.20 -8.24
N CYS A 33 -0.85 -16.67 -7.34
CA CYS A 33 -1.02 -15.30 -6.87
C CYS A 33 -0.88 -14.30 -8.02
N THR A 34 -1.63 -13.20 -7.95
CA THR A 34 -1.51 -12.13 -8.96
C THR A 34 -0.43 -11.16 -8.54
N ILE A 35 0.51 -10.87 -9.43
CA ILE A 35 1.50 -9.81 -9.24
C ILE A 35 1.18 -8.68 -10.22
N ILE A 36 0.94 -7.49 -9.68
CA ILE A 36 0.77 -6.25 -10.44
C ILE A 36 2.12 -5.53 -10.45
N ASP A 37 2.80 -5.55 -11.58
CA ASP A 37 3.95 -4.67 -11.83
C ASP A 37 3.41 -3.30 -12.22
N ALA A 38 3.60 -2.31 -11.33
CA ALA A 38 3.11 -0.96 -11.50
C ALA A 38 4.26 0.06 -11.66
N GLY A 39 5.46 -0.37 -12.09
CA GLY A 39 6.53 0.57 -12.35
C GLY A 39 7.93 0.03 -12.65
N ILE A 40 8.14 -1.30 -12.71
CA ILE A 40 9.43 -1.91 -13.06
C ILE A 40 9.55 -2.00 -14.59
N ASN A 41 8.67 -2.77 -15.24
CA ASN A 41 8.71 -3.01 -16.69
C ASN A 41 7.56 -2.30 -17.43
N CYS A 42 6.91 -1.36 -16.76
CA CYS A 42 5.84 -0.54 -17.31
C CYS A 42 5.93 0.88 -16.72
N PRO A 43 5.40 1.89 -17.41
CA PRO A 43 5.44 3.26 -16.89
C PRO A 43 4.48 3.47 -15.72
N GLY A 44 3.39 2.70 -15.60
CA GLY A 44 2.28 3.01 -14.72
C GLY A 44 1.56 4.29 -15.12
N SER A 45 0.72 4.81 -14.23
CA SER A 45 -0.01 6.06 -14.45
C SER A 45 -0.23 6.81 -13.15
N ILE A 46 -0.53 8.11 -13.27
CA ILE A 46 -0.90 8.96 -12.13
C ILE A 46 -2.11 8.38 -11.40
N GLU A 47 -3.12 7.93 -12.16
CA GLU A 47 -4.33 7.35 -11.60
C GLU A 47 -4.05 6.00 -10.93
N CYS A 48 -3.19 5.14 -11.50
CA CYS A 48 -2.73 3.93 -10.82
C CYS A 48 -2.08 4.27 -9.47
N GLY A 49 -1.23 5.30 -9.42
CA GLY A 49 -0.66 5.82 -8.16
C GLY A 49 -1.73 6.19 -7.13
N ARG A 50 -2.80 6.87 -7.55
CA ARG A 50 -3.93 7.23 -6.70
C ARG A 50 -4.65 5.99 -6.16
N VAL A 51 -4.97 5.03 -7.02
CA VAL A 51 -5.69 3.79 -6.66
C VAL A 51 -4.84 2.92 -5.74
N VAL A 52 -3.55 2.71 -6.05
CA VAL A 52 -2.61 1.96 -5.18
C VAL A 52 -2.50 2.61 -3.80
N SER A 53 -2.50 3.95 -3.73
CA SER A 53 -2.49 4.67 -2.45
C SER A 53 -3.76 4.42 -1.63
N GLU A 54 -4.93 4.35 -2.28
CA GLU A 54 -6.19 4.00 -1.62
C GLU A 54 -6.26 2.52 -1.19
N ILE A 55 -5.64 1.61 -1.96
CA ILE A 55 -5.44 0.21 -1.57
C ILE A 55 -4.56 0.16 -0.31
N CYS A 56 -3.45 0.91 -0.26
CA CYS A 56 -2.62 1.01 0.95
C CYS A 56 -3.45 1.50 2.15
N LEU A 57 -4.36 2.46 1.95
CA LEU A 57 -5.30 2.95 3.00
C LEU A 57 -6.45 1.97 3.32
N GLY A 58 -6.45 0.77 2.74
CA GLY A 58 -7.44 -0.27 2.99
C GLY A 58 -8.80 -0.01 2.36
N GLY A 59 -8.87 0.82 1.30
CA GLY A 59 -10.12 1.27 0.68
C GLY A 59 -10.94 2.28 1.51
N LEU A 60 -10.49 2.56 2.74
CA LEU A 60 -11.14 3.43 3.71
C LEU A 60 -10.71 4.90 3.60
N GLY A 61 -9.59 5.15 2.93
CA GLY A 61 -9.11 6.49 2.63
C GLY A 61 -9.44 6.95 1.22
N ARG A 62 -9.40 8.26 1.02
CA ARG A 62 -9.48 8.90 -0.29
C ARG A 62 -8.24 9.71 -0.57
N VAL A 63 -7.76 9.60 -1.79
CA VAL A 63 -6.59 10.34 -2.30
C VAL A 63 -7.05 11.20 -3.45
N HIS A 64 -6.84 12.50 -3.32
CA HIS A 64 -7.20 13.49 -4.34
C HIS A 64 -5.94 14.13 -4.90
N LEU A 65 -5.85 14.16 -6.24
CA LEU A 65 -4.81 14.84 -6.99
C LEU A 65 -5.38 16.16 -7.49
N LEU A 66 -4.92 17.27 -6.94
CA LEU A 66 -5.45 18.60 -7.22
C LEU A 66 -4.37 19.49 -7.84
N ASN A 67 -4.75 20.22 -8.89
CA ASN A 67 -3.90 21.25 -9.45
C ASN A 67 -3.58 22.32 -8.39
N THR A 68 -2.36 22.85 -8.42
CA THR A 68 -1.95 23.93 -7.52
C THR A 68 -1.21 25.02 -8.29
N PHE A 69 -1.50 26.28 -7.93
CA PHE A 69 -0.79 27.45 -8.43
C PHE A 69 0.31 27.91 -7.45
N GLN A 70 0.50 27.20 -6.35
CA GLN A 70 1.46 27.57 -5.29
C GLN A 70 2.92 27.36 -5.69
N SER A 71 3.19 26.58 -6.75
CA SER A 71 4.53 26.38 -7.29
C SER A 71 4.49 26.33 -8.80
N LYS A 72 5.42 27.03 -9.45
CA LYS A 72 5.62 26.92 -10.91
C LYS A 72 6.31 25.62 -11.30
N SER A 73 7.03 24.99 -10.37
CA SER A 73 7.75 23.75 -10.63
C SER A 73 6.87 22.51 -10.44
N TRP A 74 5.75 22.63 -9.70
CA TRP A 74 4.95 21.48 -9.29
C TRP A 74 3.46 21.74 -9.54
N PRO A 75 2.86 21.08 -10.55
CA PRO A 75 1.47 21.36 -10.92
C PRO A 75 0.45 20.69 -10.01
N PHE A 76 0.85 19.72 -9.17
CA PHE A 76 -0.10 18.93 -8.36
C PHE A 76 0.18 18.97 -6.86
N SER A 77 -0.89 18.83 -6.09
CA SER A 77 -0.89 18.55 -4.66
C SER A 77 -1.72 17.30 -4.38
N ILE A 78 -1.30 16.54 -3.38
CA ILE A 78 -2.00 15.34 -2.92
C ILE A 78 -2.71 15.67 -1.62
N HIS A 79 -4.01 15.38 -1.59
CA HIS A 79 -4.84 15.47 -0.39
C HIS A 79 -5.27 14.06 -0.01
N VAL A 80 -5.14 13.72 1.26
CA VAL A 80 -5.51 12.41 1.80
C VAL A 80 -6.44 12.61 2.96
N ASN A 81 -7.58 11.91 2.96
CA ASN A 81 -8.50 11.94 4.08
C ASN A 81 -9.15 10.57 4.36
N THR A 82 -9.54 10.33 5.61
CA THR A 82 -10.20 9.10 6.05
C THR A 82 -10.92 9.33 7.37
N LYS A 83 -12.10 8.71 7.52
CA LYS A 83 -12.85 8.66 8.78
C LYS A 83 -12.38 7.56 9.73
N HIS A 84 -11.40 6.77 9.31
CA HIS A 84 -10.80 5.67 10.09
C HIS A 84 -9.28 5.80 10.12
N PRO A 85 -8.72 6.93 10.58
CA PRO A 85 -7.29 7.25 10.42
C PRO A 85 -6.36 6.18 11.01
N VAL A 86 -6.65 5.66 12.20
CA VAL A 86 -5.82 4.62 12.83
C VAL A 86 -5.81 3.32 12.01
N ILE A 87 -6.99 2.84 11.60
CA ILE A 87 -7.11 1.60 10.82
C ILE A 87 -6.52 1.77 9.42
N SER A 88 -6.86 2.84 8.72
CA SER A 88 -6.37 3.14 7.36
C SER A 88 -4.85 3.33 7.34
N CYS A 89 -4.32 4.16 8.25
CA CYS A 89 -2.92 4.54 8.23
C CYS A 89 -2.03 3.50 8.90
N LEU A 90 -2.32 3.09 10.14
CA LEU A 90 -1.45 2.19 10.89
C LEU A 90 -1.78 0.72 10.65
N GLY A 91 -3.08 0.40 10.57
CA GLY A 91 -3.54 -0.97 10.33
C GLY A 91 -3.40 -1.46 8.89
N SER A 92 -3.21 -0.54 7.92
CA SER A 92 -3.07 -0.90 6.50
C SER A 92 -1.89 -0.16 5.85
N GLN A 93 -1.91 1.17 5.74
CA GLN A 93 -0.94 1.91 4.91
C GLN A 93 0.50 1.78 5.39
N TYR A 94 0.75 1.77 6.69
CA TYR A 94 2.08 1.73 7.29
C TYR A 94 2.95 0.61 6.71
N ALA A 95 4.21 0.92 6.43
CA ALA A 95 5.17 0.02 5.81
C ALA A 95 6.00 -0.72 6.87
N GLY A 96 5.33 -1.44 7.79
CA GLY A 96 6.02 -2.07 8.92
C GLY A 96 6.33 -3.55 8.75
N TRP A 97 5.77 -4.23 7.73
CA TRP A 97 6.00 -5.66 7.55
C TRP A 97 7.31 -5.95 6.81
N ASN A 98 8.36 -6.26 7.55
CA ASN A 98 9.66 -6.64 6.99
C ASN A 98 9.63 -8.04 6.37
N LEU A 99 9.84 -8.11 5.05
CA LEU A 99 9.86 -9.33 4.25
C LEU A 99 11.25 -9.51 3.65
N LYS A 100 11.85 -10.68 3.86
CA LYS A 100 13.20 -10.99 3.40
C LYS A 100 13.27 -12.42 2.90
N SER A 101 13.95 -12.64 1.78
CA SER A 101 14.22 -14.00 1.30
C SER A 101 15.29 -14.67 2.18
N ASN A 102 15.09 -15.96 2.43
CA ASN A 102 16.03 -16.79 3.18
C ASN A 102 17.00 -17.54 2.25
N LEU A 103 16.84 -17.42 0.94
CA LEU A 103 17.68 -18.08 -0.05
C LEU A 103 18.99 -17.30 -0.21
N LYS A 104 20.14 -17.95 0.04
CA LYS A 104 21.46 -17.32 -0.07
C LYS A 104 21.77 -16.81 -1.49
N SER A 105 21.14 -17.39 -2.51
CA SER A 105 21.27 -17.01 -3.92
C SER A 105 20.50 -15.74 -4.28
N GLU A 106 19.54 -15.31 -3.46
CA GLU A 106 18.59 -14.23 -3.78
C GLU A 106 18.58 -13.20 -2.66
N LYS A 107 19.24 -12.05 -2.90
CA LYS A 107 19.16 -10.91 -2.00
C LYS A 107 17.87 -10.15 -2.26
N PHE A 108 16.80 -10.51 -1.57
CA PHE A 108 15.54 -9.76 -1.60
C PHE A 108 15.15 -9.29 -0.20
N GLN A 109 14.81 -8.00 -0.08
CA GLN A 109 14.24 -7.42 1.13
C GLN A 109 13.26 -6.31 0.76
N ALA A 110 12.11 -6.29 1.42
CA ALA A 110 11.04 -5.33 1.18
C ALA A 110 10.32 -4.96 2.48
N LEU A 111 9.73 -3.77 2.49
CA LEU A 111 8.71 -3.41 3.47
C LEU A 111 7.34 -3.53 2.80
N GLY A 112 6.51 -4.41 3.35
CA GLY A 112 5.13 -4.60 2.95
C GLY A 112 4.21 -3.54 3.55
N SER A 113 3.30 -3.02 2.74
CA SER A 113 2.21 -2.12 3.11
C SER A 113 0.87 -2.68 2.65
N GLY A 114 -0.23 -2.14 3.17
CA GLY A 114 -1.58 -2.45 2.73
C GLY A 114 -2.29 -3.52 3.56
N PRO A 115 -3.49 -3.93 3.10
CA PRO A 115 -4.47 -4.63 3.93
C PRO A 115 -4.03 -6.03 4.37
N ALA A 116 -3.12 -6.69 3.64
CA ALA A 116 -2.57 -7.99 4.02
C ALA A 116 -1.90 -7.99 5.40
N ARG A 117 -1.32 -6.86 5.83
CA ARG A 117 -0.71 -6.71 7.15
C ARG A 117 -1.69 -7.01 8.28
N ALA A 118 -2.94 -6.55 8.13
CA ALA A 118 -3.98 -6.73 9.13
C ALA A 118 -4.44 -8.19 9.29
N LEU A 119 -4.20 -9.05 8.29
CA LEU A 119 -4.39 -10.50 8.41
C LEU A 119 -3.15 -11.15 9.03
N ALA A 120 -1.97 -10.74 8.58
CA ALA A 120 -0.70 -11.36 8.95
C ALA A 120 -0.31 -11.14 10.42
N GLN A 121 -0.62 -9.96 10.98
CA GLN A 121 -0.42 -9.63 12.40
C GLN A 121 1.03 -9.89 12.87
N LYS A 122 2.03 -9.47 12.08
CA LYS A 122 3.46 -9.70 12.35
C LYS A 122 4.18 -8.52 13.00
N GLU A 123 3.44 -7.49 13.37
CA GLU A 123 3.95 -6.21 13.83
C GLU A 123 3.29 -5.84 15.16
N GLU A 124 4.07 -5.31 16.11
CA GLU A 124 3.58 -4.90 17.44
C GLU A 124 2.49 -3.81 17.38
N ILE A 125 2.45 -3.04 16.30
CA ILE A 125 1.44 -1.99 16.11
C ILE A 125 0.01 -2.53 16.21
N PHE A 126 -0.23 -3.79 15.83
CA PHE A 126 -1.55 -4.42 15.89
C PHE A 126 -2.05 -4.65 17.32
N ASP A 127 -1.15 -4.87 18.28
CA ASP A 127 -1.49 -4.96 19.71
C ASP A 127 -1.94 -3.59 20.24
N HIS A 128 -1.31 -2.51 19.77
CA HIS A 128 -1.64 -1.15 20.17
C HIS A 128 -2.96 -0.62 19.59
N ILE A 129 -3.27 -0.98 18.34
CA ILE A 129 -4.51 -0.51 17.68
C ILE A 129 -5.69 -1.47 17.86
N ASN A 130 -5.48 -2.66 18.45
CA ASN A 130 -6.48 -3.69 18.70
C ASN A 130 -7.36 -3.98 17.47
N TYR A 131 -6.71 -4.22 16.33
CA TYR A 131 -7.37 -4.45 15.05
C TYR A 131 -6.79 -5.66 14.33
N LYS A 132 -7.68 -6.56 13.89
CA LYS A 132 -7.34 -7.72 13.09
C LYS A 132 -8.40 -7.92 12.01
N ASP A 133 -7.96 -8.04 10.78
CA ASP A 133 -8.86 -8.27 9.65
C ASP A 133 -9.13 -9.78 9.46
N LYS A 134 -10.24 -10.08 8.79
CA LYS A 134 -10.63 -11.43 8.38
C LYS A 134 -11.36 -11.35 7.04
N PHE A 135 -10.65 -11.68 5.97
CA PHE A 135 -11.22 -11.81 4.63
C PHE A 135 -10.47 -12.88 3.82
N SER A 136 -11.09 -13.42 2.77
CA SER A 136 -10.50 -14.51 1.98
C SER A 136 -9.55 -14.04 0.87
N ARG A 137 -9.59 -12.74 0.52
CA ARG A 137 -8.73 -12.09 -0.48
C ARG A 137 -7.99 -10.93 0.14
N THR A 138 -6.79 -10.64 -0.30
CA THR A 138 -6.06 -9.47 0.21
C THR A 138 -5.00 -8.98 -0.77
N ALA A 139 -4.53 -7.75 -0.53
CA ALA A 139 -3.47 -7.14 -1.30
C ALA A 139 -2.31 -6.71 -0.39
N LEU A 140 -1.09 -6.85 -0.92
CA LEU A 140 0.13 -6.34 -0.31
C LEU A 140 0.85 -5.44 -1.33
N VAL A 141 1.24 -4.25 -0.90
CA VAL A 141 2.01 -3.30 -1.72
C VAL A 141 3.45 -3.31 -1.24
N MET A 142 4.41 -3.48 -2.16
CA MET A 142 5.84 -3.53 -1.86
C MET A 142 6.59 -2.51 -2.69
N GLU A 143 7.42 -1.71 -2.02
CA GLU A 143 8.31 -0.75 -2.65
C GLU A 143 9.62 -1.43 -3.04
N VAL A 144 9.65 -2.04 -4.23
CA VAL A 144 10.75 -2.88 -4.74
C VAL A 144 10.99 -2.65 -6.22
N ASP A 145 12.18 -3.01 -6.68
CA ASP A 145 12.64 -2.93 -8.08
C ASP A 145 12.74 -4.32 -8.76
N SER A 146 12.29 -5.37 -8.08
CA SER A 146 12.32 -6.75 -8.55
C SER A 146 11.08 -7.52 -8.09
N ILE A 147 10.74 -8.57 -8.83
CA ILE A 147 9.63 -9.47 -8.51
C ILE A 147 9.98 -10.24 -7.21
N PRO A 148 9.07 -10.36 -6.23
CA PRO A 148 9.34 -11.10 -5.01
C PRO A 148 9.60 -12.58 -5.30
N PRO A 149 10.67 -13.17 -4.75
CA PRO A 149 10.92 -14.60 -4.84
C PRO A 149 9.81 -15.48 -4.29
N GLU A 150 9.77 -16.74 -4.74
CA GLU A 150 8.74 -17.69 -4.29
C GLU A 150 8.72 -17.90 -2.77
N ASP A 151 9.88 -17.91 -2.10
CA ASP A 151 9.95 -18.13 -0.65
C ASP A 151 9.32 -16.98 0.14
N VAL A 152 9.42 -15.76 -0.39
CA VAL A 152 8.73 -14.58 0.15
C VAL A 152 7.23 -14.69 -0.06
N VAL A 153 6.78 -15.07 -1.26
CA VAL A 153 5.33 -15.25 -1.56
C VAL A 153 4.73 -16.35 -0.67
N LYS A 154 5.41 -17.50 -0.54
CA LYS A 154 5.02 -18.60 0.38
C LYS A 154 4.84 -18.10 1.81
N LYS A 155 5.78 -17.28 2.29
CA LYS A 155 5.70 -16.68 3.62
C LYS A 155 4.48 -15.77 3.77
N ILE A 156 4.19 -14.92 2.78
CA ILE A 156 3.01 -14.03 2.80
C ILE A 156 1.72 -14.85 2.87
N ILE A 157 1.60 -15.89 2.06
CA ILE A 157 0.44 -16.81 2.05
C ILE A 157 0.27 -17.48 3.41
N GLN A 158 1.35 -18.05 3.97
CA GLN A 158 1.31 -18.70 5.28
C GLN A 158 0.92 -17.73 6.40
N ASP A 159 1.47 -16.53 6.38
CA ASP A 159 1.26 -15.54 7.42
C ASP A 159 -0.14 -14.94 7.38
N THR A 160 -0.71 -14.72 6.18
CA THR A 160 -2.06 -14.17 5.99
C THR A 160 -3.17 -15.23 6.07
N GLY A 161 -2.84 -16.49 5.78
CA GLY A 161 -3.80 -17.61 5.75
C GLY A 161 -4.77 -17.60 4.56
N VAL A 162 -4.53 -16.76 3.55
CA VAL A 162 -5.31 -16.79 2.29
C VAL A 162 -4.71 -17.79 1.31
N GLU A 163 -5.50 -18.29 0.37
CA GLU A 163 -4.98 -19.08 -0.77
C GLU A 163 -4.19 -18.19 -1.73
N GLY A 164 -3.15 -18.71 -2.40
CA GLY A 164 -2.30 -17.93 -3.30
C GLY A 164 -3.08 -17.20 -4.39
N LYS A 165 -4.04 -17.87 -5.05
CA LYS A 165 -4.95 -17.25 -6.03
C LYS A 165 -5.79 -16.07 -5.52
N ASN A 166 -5.92 -15.93 -4.20
CA ASN A 166 -6.64 -14.84 -3.54
C ASN A 166 -5.69 -13.74 -3.01
N LEU A 167 -4.39 -13.89 -3.21
CA LEU A 167 -3.37 -12.90 -2.88
C LEU A 167 -3.03 -12.09 -4.14
N THR A 168 -3.09 -10.76 -4.00
CA THR A 168 -2.52 -9.83 -4.97
C THR A 168 -1.31 -9.11 -4.36
N ILE A 169 -0.21 -9.07 -5.10
CA ILE A 169 0.98 -8.31 -4.74
C ILE A 169 1.15 -7.19 -5.74
N ILE A 170 1.26 -5.95 -5.26
CA ILE A 170 1.51 -4.77 -6.09
C ILE A 170 2.95 -4.32 -5.84
N ILE A 171 3.77 -4.27 -6.88
CA ILE A 171 5.17 -3.82 -6.78
C ILE A 171 5.32 -2.44 -7.42
N THR A 172 5.92 -1.51 -6.66
CA THR A 172 6.08 -0.11 -7.06
C THR A 172 7.49 0.40 -6.75
N PRO A 173 8.40 0.52 -7.73
CA PRO A 173 9.72 1.12 -7.49
C PRO A 173 9.59 2.58 -7.05
N THR A 174 10.45 3.06 -6.16
CA THR A 174 10.50 4.49 -5.76
C THR A 174 10.78 5.44 -6.91
N THR A 175 11.40 4.94 -7.97
CA THR A 175 11.71 5.70 -9.19
C THR A 175 10.51 5.83 -10.13
N SER A 176 9.43 5.09 -9.90
CA SER A 176 8.22 5.11 -10.73
C SER A 176 7.23 6.19 -10.30
N ILE A 177 6.34 6.62 -11.21
CA ILE A 177 5.27 7.57 -10.88
C ILE A 177 4.32 7.03 -9.80
N VAL A 178 3.99 5.73 -9.86
CA VAL A 178 3.11 5.05 -8.89
C VAL A 178 3.77 5.02 -7.52
N GLY A 179 5.05 4.66 -7.46
CA GLY A 179 5.86 4.67 -6.24
C GLY A 179 5.94 6.06 -5.60
N ASN A 180 6.16 7.11 -6.39
CA ASN A 180 6.21 8.47 -5.83
C ASN A 180 4.85 8.94 -5.29
N ILE A 181 3.77 8.71 -6.03
CA ILE A 181 2.42 9.09 -5.58
C ILE A 181 2.06 8.34 -4.30
N GLN A 182 2.36 7.04 -4.20
CA GLN A 182 2.07 6.30 -2.97
C GLN A 182 2.86 6.85 -1.78
N VAL A 183 4.16 7.13 -1.95
CA VAL A 183 5.00 7.66 -0.86
C VAL A 183 4.48 9.01 -0.39
N VAL A 184 4.13 9.91 -1.32
CA VAL A 184 3.59 11.24 -0.97
C VAL A 184 2.22 11.13 -0.30
N SER A 185 1.41 10.13 -0.67
CA SER A 185 0.10 9.84 -0.08
C SER A 185 0.15 9.27 1.34
N ARG A 186 1.34 8.99 1.88
CA ARG A 186 1.53 8.58 3.30
C ARG A 186 1.54 9.76 4.27
N VAL A 187 1.30 10.97 3.80
CA VAL A 187 1.47 12.16 4.64
C VAL A 187 0.61 12.14 5.91
N LEU A 188 -0.60 11.57 5.85
CA LEU A 188 -1.42 11.38 7.04
C LEU A 188 -0.84 10.27 7.94
N GLU A 189 -0.40 9.15 7.37
CA GLU A 189 0.23 8.05 8.12
C GLU A 189 1.45 8.50 8.90
N VAL A 190 2.33 9.32 8.34
CA VAL A 190 3.51 9.86 9.06
C VAL A 190 3.09 10.64 10.31
N ALA A 191 2.01 11.43 10.25
CA ALA A 191 1.50 12.16 11.41
C ALA A 191 0.91 11.21 12.47
N LEU A 192 0.20 10.17 12.03
CA LEU A 192 -0.40 9.16 12.92
C LEU A 192 0.68 8.31 13.60
N HIS A 193 1.68 7.86 12.84
CA HIS A 193 2.82 7.12 13.35
C HIS A 193 3.60 7.97 14.36
N LYS A 194 3.84 9.25 14.05
CA LYS A 194 4.52 10.14 15.00
C LYS A 194 3.70 10.38 16.28
N SER A 195 2.37 10.46 16.17
CA SER A 195 1.48 10.59 17.34
C SER A 195 1.56 9.34 18.23
N HIS A 196 1.57 8.15 17.63
CA HIS A 196 1.77 6.88 18.33
C HIS A 196 3.12 6.82 19.05
N GLU A 197 4.21 7.16 18.35
CA GLU A 197 5.58 7.19 18.92
C GLU A 197 5.73 8.19 20.09
N LEU A 198 4.90 9.23 20.14
CA LEU A 198 4.87 10.19 21.25
C LEU A 198 3.96 9.75 22.41
N GLY A 199 3.35 8.56 22.34
CA GLY A 199 2.45 8.03 23.36
C GLY A 199 1.07 8.71 23.36
N PHE A 200 0.67 9.37 22.28
CA PHE A 200 -0.68 9.91 22.17
C PHE A 200 -1.69 8.77 22.07
N ASP A 201 -2.80 8.90 22.80
CA ASP A 201 -3.90 7.95 22.76
C ASP A 201 -4.62 7.98 21.40
N LEU A 202 -4.31 7.00 20.55
CA LEU A 202 -4.84 6.87 19.20
C LEU A 202 -6.36 6.77 19.15
N SER A 203 -7.03 6.32 20.22
CA SER A 203 -8.50 6.25 20.28
C SER A 203 -9.17 7.63 20.23
N LYS A 204 -8.42 8.69 20.54
CA LYS A 204 -8.89 10.09 20.48
C LYS A 204 -8.82 10.69 19.07
N ILE A 205 -8.27 9.98 18.09
CA ILE A 205 -8.16 10.46 16.71
C ILE A 205 -9.38 9.97 15.91
N LEU A 206 -10.32 10.88 15.65
CA LEU A 206 -11.63 10.55 15.07
C LEU A 206 -11.69 10.65 13.54
N ASP A 207 -10.99 11.63 12.97
CA ASP A 207 -10.95 11.90 11.53
C ASP A 207 -9.54 12.40 11.17
N GLY A 208 -9.18 12.33 9.90
CA GLY A 208 -7.88 12.78 9.42
C GLY A 208 -7.99 13.35 8.02
N VAL A 209 -7.44 14.54 7.83
CA VAL A 209 -7.21 15.15 6.52
C VAL A 209 -5.82 15.77 6.51
N TRP A 210 -5.09 15.58 5.41
CA TRP A 210 -3.80 16.20 5.23
C TRP A 210 -3.51 16.52 3.76
N LYS A 211 -2.76 17.60 3.53
CA LYS A 211 -2.30 18.03 2.21
C LYS A 211 -0.77 17.97 2.15
N ARG A 212 -0.23 17.43 1.07
CA ARG A 212 1.20 17.55 0.72
C ARG A 212 1.33 18.05 -0.72
N THR A 213 2.15 19.08 -0.92
CA THR A 213 2.56 19.46 -2.28
C THR A 213 3.53 18.40 -2.79
N TYR A 214 3.22 17.83 -3.96
CA TYR A 214 4.04 16.78 -4.56
C TYR A 214 5.36 17.40 -5.05
N THR A 215 6.49 16.86 -4.61
CA THR A 215 7.83 17.32 -4.99
C THR A 215 8.66 16.13 -5.43
N SER A 216 8.60 15.75 -6.70
CA SER A 216 9.50 14.73 -7.26
C SER A 216 10.52 15.40 -8.16
N LYS A 217 11.81 15.30 -7.84
CA LYS A 217 12.88 15.64 -8.78
C LYS A 217 12.94 14.54 -9.85
N PHE A 218 12.16 14.68 -10.91
CA PHE A 218 12.45 13.99 -12.16
C PHE A 218 13.18 14.98 -13.07
N GLN A 219 14.50 14.86 -13.11
CA GLN A 219 15.34 15.36 -14.19
C GLN A 219 15.88 14.16 -14.94
#